data_AF-A0AAU7JIN5-F1
#
_entry.id   AF-A0AAU7JIN5-F1
#
_cell.length_a   1.000
_cell.length_b   1.000
_cell.length_c   1.000
_cell.angle_alpha   90.00
_cell.angle_beta   90.00
_cell.angle_gamma   90.00
#
_symmetry.space_group_name_H-M   'P 1'
#
loop_
_entity.id
_entity.type
_entity.pdbx_description
1 polymer ?
#
loop_
_entity_poly.entity_id
_entity_poly.type
_entity_poly.pdbx_seq_one_letter_code
_entity_poly.pdbx_strand_id
1 'polypeptide(L)'
;MFTGNQIWAARVLAGLSREDAAERAGISLEALGEIEAQGGATLSPDAAAARRLVEALDAAGVEFLGENGPGVRLRPVGVRDEGMRPENLNAENDG
;
A
#
# COMPACT_ATOMS: atom_id res chain seq x y z
N MET A 1 -1.96 -6.27 -9.98
CA MET A 1 -1.94 -5.32 -11.11
C MET A 1 -2.72 -4.09 -10.67
N PHE A 2 -2.12 -2.90 -10.73
CA PHE A 2 -2.69 -1.68 -10.15
C PHE A 2 -2.80 -0.58 -11.21
N THR A 3 -3.59 0.45 -10.95
CA THR A 3 -3.78 1.61 -11.83
C THR A 3 -3.40 2.90 -11.12
N GLY A 4 -3.15 3.97 -11.89
CA GLY A 4 -2.91 5.32 -11.33
C GLY A 4 -4.08 5.81 -10.44
N ASN A 5 -5.31 5.49 -10.83
CA ASN A 5 -6.51 5.78 -10.04
C ASN A 5 -6.49 5.08 -8.68
N GLN A 6 -6.01 3.83 -8.61
CA GLN A 6 -5.89 3.11 -7.34
C GLN A 6 -4.80 3.69 -6.45
N ILE A 7 -3.67 4.11 -7.02
CA ILE A 7 -2.61 4.80 -6.27
C ILE A 7 -3.14 6.13 -5.69
N TRP A 8 -3.81 6.92 -6.51
CA TRP A 8 -4.42 8.17 -6.08
C TRP A 8 -5.45 7.94 -4.97
N ALA A 9 -6.36 6.99 -5.15
CA ALA A 9 -7.38 6.66 -4.16
C ALA A 9 -6.76 6.16 -2.85
N ALA A 10 -5.74 5.30 -2.91
CA ALA A 10 -5.01 4.83 -1.75
C ALA A 10 -4.37 5.98 -0.97
N ARG A 11 -3.69 6.91 -1.66
CA ARG A 11 -3.08 8.08 -1.01
C ARG A 11 -4.12 8.96 -0.31
N VAL A 12 -5.23 9.24 -0.98
CA VAL A 12 -6.32 10.04 -0.42
C VAL A 12 -6.96 9.34 0.79
N LEU A 13 -7.18 8.02 0.72
CA LEU A 13 -7.69 7.24 1.86
C LEU A 13 -6.73 7.26 3.06
N ALA A 14 -5.43 7.18 2.80
CA ALA A 14 -4.39 7.28 3.83
C ALA A 14 -4.26 8.70 4.43
N GLY A 15 -4.94 9.70 3.87
CA GLY A 15 -4.84 11.10 4.31
C GLY A 15 -3.48 11.74 4.02
N LEU A 16 -2.73 11.21 3.04
CA LEU A 16 -1.38 11.68 2.72
C LEU A 16 -1.38 12.75 1.62
N SER A 17 -0.55 13.78 1.79
CA SER A 17 -0.21 14.68 0.69
C SER A 17 0.64 13.94 -0.36
N ARG A 18 0.83 14.54 -1.54
CA ARG A 18 1.70 13.95 -2.56
C ARG A 18 3.16 13.97 -2.10
N GLU A 19 3.54 15.02 -1.39
CA GLU A 19 4.84 15.20 -0.78
C GLU A 19 5.12 14.09 0.24
N ASP A 20 4.19 13.85 1.18
CA ASP A 20 4.33 12.79 2.18
C ASP A 20 4.44 11.40 1.54
N ALA A 21 3.62 11.13 0.53
CA ALA A 21 3.61 9.84 -0.15
C ALA A 21 4.90 9.62 -0.97
N ALA A 22 5.39 10.65 -1.65
CA ALA A 22 6.63 10.60 -2.42
C ALA A 22 7.84 10.40 -1.50
N GLU A 23 7.89 11.10 -0.36
CA GLU A 23 8.93 10.94 0.66
C GLU A 23 8.93 9.52 1.23
N ARG A 24 7.77 9.01 1.66
CA ARG A 24 7.62 7.65 2.19
C ARG A 24 8.01 6.56 1.19
N ALA A 25 7.72 6.77 -0.09
CA ALA A 25 8.08 5.84 -1.17
C ALA A 25 9.51 6.04 -1.71
N GLY A 26 10.23 7.08 -1.28
CA GLY A 26 11.57 7.40 -1.77
C GLY A 26 11.60 7.66 -3.28
N ILE A 27 10.61 8.38 -3.81
CA ILE A 27 10.51 8.78 -5.22
C ILE A 27 10.35 10.29 -5.36
N SER A 28 10.53 10.83 -6.58
CA SER A 28 10.28 12.24 -6.84
C SER A 28 8.77 12.53 -6.88
N LEU A 29 8.41 13.78 -6.54
CA LEU A 29 7.04 14.28 -6.64
C LEU A 29 6.51 14.20 -8.10
N GLU A 30 7.39 14.42 -9.06
CA GLU A 30 7.10 14.30 -10.49
C GLU A 30 6.73 12.85 -10.87
N ALA A 31 7.52 11.86 -10.44
CA ALA A 31 7.23 10.45 -10.70
C ALA A 31 5.89 10.01 -10.09
N LEU A 32 5.56 10.48 -8.87
CA LEU A 32 4.23 10.25 -8.29
C LEU A 32 3.13 10.89 -9.15
N GLY A 33 3.33 12.13 -9.61
CA GLY A 33 2.40 12.83 -10.47
C GLY A 33 2.14 12.10 -11.79
N GLU A 34 3.18 11.59 -12.44
CA GLU A 34 3.08 10.79 -13.67
C GLU A 34 2.30 9.49 -13.44
N ILE A 35 2.57 8.79 -12.33
CA ILE A 35 1.88 7.55 -11.98
C ILE A 35 0.38 7.80 -11.75
N GLU A 36 0.02 8.83 -10.99
CA GLU A 36 -1.39 9.18 -10.77
C GLU A 36 -2.06 9.62 -12.08
N ALA A 37 -1.35 10.34 -12.96
CA ALA A 37 -1.86 10.82 -14.24
C ALA A 37 -2.17 9.72 -15.25
N GLN A 38 -1.59 8.52 -15.10
CA GLN A 38 -1.93 7.35 -15.93
C GLN A 38 -3.38 6.88 -15.73
N GLY A 39 -4.05 7.33 -14.66
CA GLY A 39 -5.47 7.13 -14.45
C GLY A 39 -5.86 5.66 -14.41
N GLY A 40 -6.79 5.24 -15.27
CA GLY A 40 -7.27 3.85 -15.36
C GLY A 40 -6.32 2.88 -16.08
N ALA A 41 -5.20 3.37 -16.62
CA ALA A 41 -4.23 2.49 -17.26
C ALA A 41 -3.56 1.58 -16.23
N THR A 42 -3.35 0.33 -16.63
CA THR A 42 -2.58 -0.62 -15.83
C THR A 42 -1.13 -0.17 -15.74
N LEU A 43 -0.65 -0.01 -14.50
CA LEU A 43 0.76 0.23 -14.22
C LEU A 43 1.55 -1.04 -14.54
N SER A 44 2.69 -0.87 -15.20
CA SER A 44 3.61 -1.97 -15.50
C SER A 44 4.02 -2.66 -14.19
N PRO A 45 4.01 -4.00 -14.14
CA PRO A 45 4.47 -4.73 -12.97
C PRO A 45 5.91 -4.35 -12.61
N ASP A 46 6.77 -4.01 -13.58
CA ASP A 46 8.19 -3.67 -13.39
C ASP A 46 8.45 -2.20 -13.05
N ALA A 47 7.41 -1.38 -12.91
CA ALA A 47 7.55 0.00 -12.49
C ALA A 47 7.99 0.06 -11.01
N ALA A 48 9.30 0.20 -10.77
CA ALA A 48 9.88 0.23 -9.43
C ALA A 48 9.28 1.33 -8.54
N ALA A 49 8.98 2.50 -9.11
CA ALA A 49 8.33 3.60 -8.40
C ALA A 49 6.89 3.25 -7.96
N ALA A 50 6.13 2.56 -8.81
CA ALA A 50 4.78 2.11 -8.46
C ALA A 50 4.80 1.06 -7.35
N ARG A 51 5.76 0.12 -7.37
CA ARG A 51 5.96 -0.86 -6.29
C ARG A 51 6.22 -0.18 -4.95
N ARG A 52 7.16 0.76 -4.90
CA ARG A 52 7.49 1.52 -3.68
C ARG A 52 6.30 2.32 -3.15
N LEU A 53 5.47 2.89 -4.03
CA LEU A 53 4.24 3.57 -3.62
C LEU A 53 3.24 2.60 -2.99
N VAL A 54 3.04 1.43 -3.59
CA VAL A 54 2.15 0.42 -3.02
C VAL A 54 2.62 0.01 -1.63
N GLU A 55 3.92 -0.25 -1.45
CA GLU A 55 4.51 -0.58 -0.14
C GLU A 55 4.34 0.54 0.89
N ALA A 56 4.59 1.79 0.49
CA ALA A 56 4.44 2.95 1.38
C ALA A 56 2.97 3.18 1.80
N LEU A 57 2.03 2.97 0.88
CA LEU A 57 0.59 3.11 1.13
C LEU A 57 0.06 1.92 1.95
N ASP A 58 0.60 0.73 1.71
CA ASP A 58 0.33 -0.44 2.54
C ASP A 58 0.74 -0.16 3.98
N ALA A 59 1.96 0.31 4.22
CA ALA A 59 2.44 0.71 5.54
C ALA A 59 1.62 1.85 6.19
N ALA A 60 0.98 2.69 5.37
CA ALA A 60 0.05 3.74 5.83
C ALA A 60 -1.36 3.22 6.20
N GLY A 61 -1.60 1.90 6.10
CA GLY A 61 -2.85 1.27 6.49
C GLY A 61 -3.85 1.08 5.35
N VAL A 62 -3.41 1.20 4.10
CA VAL A 62 -4.24 0.89 2.92
C VAL A 62 -4.02 -0.56 2.52
N GLU A 63 -5.02 -1.19 1.92
CA GLU A 63 -4.92 -2.52 1.30
C GLU A 63 -5.45 -2.43 -0.13
N PHE A 64 -4.69 -2.96 -1.09
CA PHE A 64 -5.11 -3.07 -2.48
C PHE A 64 -5.83 -4.39 -2.72
N LEU A 65 -7.03 -4.33 -3.29
CA LEU A 65 -7.93 -5.49 -3.35
C LEU A 65 -7.58 -6.53 -4.42
N GLY A 66 -6.57 -6.27 -5.28
CA GLY A 66 -5.92 -7.26 -6.15
C GLY A 66 -6.87 -8.28 -6.80
N GLU A 67 -6.90 -9.50 -6.25
CA GLU A 67 -7.69 -10.64 -6.74
C GLU A 67 -9.19 -10.57 -6.40
N ASN A 68 -9.57 -9.82 -5.37
CA ASN A 68 -10.95 -9.60 -4.95
C ASN A 68 -11.67 -8.53 -5.79
N GLY A 69 -10.99 -7.97 -6.80
CA GLY A 69 -11.51 -6.97 -7.73
C GLY A 69 -10.74 -5.64 -7.68
N PRO A 70 -11.04 -4.71 -8.61
CA PRO A 70 -10.40 -3.41 -8.64
C PRO A 70 -10.84 -2.58 -7.42
N GLY A 71 -9.89 -2.19 -6.58
CA GLY A 71 -10.19 -1.32 -5.46
C GLY A 71 -9.05 -1.15 -4.47
N VAL A 72 -9.29 -0.27 -3.51
CA VAL A 72 -8.45 0.03 -2.36
C VAL A 72 -9.34 0.23 -1.15
N ARG A 73 -8.92 -0.22 0.02
CA ARG A 73 -9.63 -0.01 1.29
C ARG A 73 -8.67 0.37 2.40
N LEU A 74 -9.18 0.97 3.46
CA LEU A 74 -8.45 1.08 4.71
C LEU A 74 -8.48 -0.26 5.44
N ARG A 75 -7.37 -0.63 6.06
CA ARG A 75 -7.31 -1.77 6.98
C ARG A 75 -8.19 -1.48 8.20
N PRO A 76 -8.91 -2.50 8.72
CA PRO A 76 -9.73 -2.33 9.91
C PRO A 76 -8.90 -1.81 11.09
N VAL A 77 -9.35 -0.73 11.73
CA VAL A 77 -8.76 -0.22 12.97
C VAL A 77 -8.97 -1.28 14.05
N GLY A 78 -7.88 -1.94 14.47
CA GLY A 78 -7.92 -3.02 15.45
C GLY A 78 -7.01 -4.20 15.09
N VAL A 79 -6.68 -4.36 13.81
CA VAL A 79 -5.60 -5.27 13.38
C VAL A 79 -4.30 -4.47 13.38
N ARG A 80 -3.80 -4.17 14.60
CA ARG A 80 -2.35 -4.08 14.72
C ARG A 80 -1.85 -5.45 14.28
N ASP A 81 -0.77 -5.48 13.53
CA ASP A 81 0.03 -6.70 13.39
C ASP A 81 0.31 -7.16 14.83
N GLU A 82 -0.53 -8.07 15.33
CA GLU A 82 -0.36 -8.67 16.63
C GLU A 82 0.83 -9.58 16.44
N GLY A 83 2.03 -8.98 16.47
CA GLY A 83 3.27 -9.69 16.69
C GLY A 83 2.94 -10.72 17.77
N MET A 84 3.07 -11.99 17.38
CA MET A 84 2.59 -13.16 18.11
C MET A 84 2.50 -12.85 19.59
N ARG A 85 1.26 -12.67 20.10
CA ARG A 85 1.09 -12.40 21.52
C ARG A 85 1.82 -13.51 22.30
N PRO A 86 2.52 -13.21 23.40
CA PRO A 86 3.28 -14.22 24.16
C PRO A 86 2.43 -15.44 24.54
N GLU A 87 1.11 -15.25 24.66
CA GLU A 87 0.11 -16.29 24.91
C GLU A 87 -0.08 -17.32 23.78
N ASN A 88 0.43 -17.06 22.56
CA ASN A 88 0.45 -18.00 21.43
C ASN A 88 1.80 -18.72 21.26
N LEU A 89 2.76 -18.51 22.17
CA LEU A 89 3.96 -19.35 22.27
C LEU A 89 3.57 -20.64 23.00
N ASN A 90 2.87 -21.56 22.33
CA ASN A 90 2.73 -22.91 22.86
C ASN A 90 4.09 -23.60 22.76
N ALA A 91 4.69 -23.91 23.91
CA ALA A 91 5.88 -24.75 24.02
C ALA A 91 5.59 -26.23 23.67
N GLU A 92 4.74 -26.49 22.69
CA GLU A 92 4.36 -27.84 22.25
C GLU A 92 5.36 -28.46 21.25
N ASN A 93 6.57 -27.91 21.16
CA ASN A 93 7.63 -28.47 20.31
C ASN A 93 8.96 -28.65 21.06
N ASP A 94 8.88 -29.17 22.29
CA ASP A 94 10.01 -29.78 23.00
C ASP A 94 9.90 -31.31 22.94
N GLY A 95 9.81 -31.84 21.71
CA GLY A 95 9.86 -33.29 21.42
C GLY A 95 11.23 -33.72 20.89
#